data_AF-A0A7M1NV92-F1
#
_entry.id   AF-A0A7M1NV92-F1
#
_cell.length_a   1.000
_cell.length_b   1.000
_cell.length_c   1.000
_cell.angle_alpha   90.00
_cell.angle_beta   90.00
_cell.angle_gamma   90.00
#
_symmetry.space_group_name_H-M   'P 1'
#
loop_
_entity.id
_entity.type
_entity.pdbx_description
1 polymer ?
#
loop_
_entity_poly.entity_id
_entity_poly.type
_entity_poly.pdbx_seq_one_letter_code
_entity_poly.pdbx_strand_id
1 'polypeptide(L)'
;MATVLDLPIEKQRELAKECGYLDFSLWQKEIGKSLKETKTAANELENSTLSKEDAARMIRDLRTNPYAIEFYRRVTDNYDLTVEEQIAHLERVAK
;
A
#
# COMPACT_ATOMS: atom_id res chain seq x y z
N MET A 1 0.73 -13.58 7.91
CA MET A 1 2.08 -13.53 7.30
C MET A 1 3.07 -13.95 8.37
N ALA A 2 3.95 -14.90 8.08
CA ALA A 2 5.09 -15.20 8.93
C ALA A 2 6.11 -14.06 8.79
N THR A 3 6.60 -13.57 9.91
CA THR A 3 7.58 -12.49 10.03
C THR A 3 8.96 -13.07 10.36
N VAL A 4 10.00 -12.26 10.18
CA VAL A 4 11.37 -12.64 10.58
C VAL A 4 11.51 -12.92 12.07
N LEU A 5 10.57 -12.45 12.91
CA LEU A 5 10.50 -12.73 14.34
C LEU A 5 9.79 -14.06 14.67
N ASP A 6 9.15 -14.69 13.69
CA ASP A 6 8.53 -16.02 13.84
C ASP A 6 9.52 -17.16 13.55
N LEU A 7 10.73 -16.83 13.10
CA LEU A 7 11.81 -17.81 12.87
C LEU A 7 12.41 -18.31 14.20
N PRO A 8 13.03 -19.50 14.24
CA PRO A 8 13.80 -19.94 15.40
C PRO A 8 14.90 -18.93 15.78
N ILE A 9 15.21 -18.83 17.08
CA ILE A 9 16.16 -17.84 17.63
C ILE A 9 17.54 -17.90 16.95
N GLU A 10 18.00 -19.08 16.56
CA GLU A 10 19.27 -19.27 15.85
C GLU A 10 19.27 -18.56 14.49
N LYS A 11 18.18 -18.71 13.73
CA LYS A 11 17.99 -18.03 12.44
C LYS A 11 17.84 -16.53 12.60
N GLN A 12 17.17 -16.08 13.65
CA GLN A 12 17.08 -14.65 13.96
C GLN A 12 18.47 -14.05 14.27
N ARG A 13 19.33 -14.77 14.98
CA ARG A 13 20.70 -14.33 15.31
C ARG A 13 21.60 -14.26 14.07
N GLU A 14 21.46 -15.20 13.14
CA GLU A 14 22.16 -15.15 11.85
C GLU A 14 21.76 -13.88 11.08
N LEU A 15 20.45 -13.63 10.95
CA LEU A 15 19.94 -12.43 10.28
C LEU A 15 20.39 -11.12 10.94
N ALA A 16 20.38 -11.06 12.28
CA ALA A 16 20.89 -9.89 12.99
C ALA A 16 22.34 -9.58 12.63
N LYS A 17 23.20 -10.61 12.53
CA LYS A 17 24.61 -10.46 12.12
C LYS A 17 24.75 -10.05 10.66
N GLU A 18 23.97 -10.65 9.76
CA GLU A 18 23.94 -10.27 8.33
C GLU A 18 23.51 -8.82 8.14
N CYS A 19 22.58 -8.33 8.98
CA CYS A 19 22.17 -6.92 9.03
C CYS A 19 23.18 -6.01 9.76
N GLY A 20 24.30 -6.53 10.25
CA GLY A 20 25.36 -5.76 10.93
C GLY A 20 25.08 -5.41 12.39
N TYR A 21 24.08 -6.03 13.03
CA TYR A 21 23.75 -5.79 14.44
C TYR A 21 24.67 -6.59 15.35
N LEU A 22 25.33 -5.89 16.26
CA LEU A 22 26.14 -6.48 17.33
C LEU A 22 25.30 -6.92 18.53
N ASP A 23 24.14 -6.28 18.75
CA ASP A 23 23.19 -6.60 19.81
C ASP A 23 21.91 -7.19 19.23
N PHE A 24 21.68 -8.47 19.54
CA PHE A 24 20.50 -9.21 19.13
C PHE A 24 19.20 -8.66 19.73
N SER A 25 19.24 -8.16 20.97
CA SER A 25 18.06 -7.63 21.66
C SER A 25 17.63 -6.30 21.04
N LEU A 26 18.61 -5.48 20.66
CA LEU A 26 18.36 -4.24 19.93
C LEU A 26 17.75 -4.52 18.55
N TRP A 27 18.30 -5.49 17.81
CA TRP A 27 17.75 -5.91 16.52
C TRP A 27 16.29 -6.37 16.63
N GLN A 28 15.97 -7.26 17.59
CA GLN A 28 14.59 -7.73 17.79
C GLN A 28 13.62 -6.59 18.10
N LYS A 29 14.05 -5.61 18.91
CA LYS A 29 13.24 -4.44 19.26
C LYS A 29 12.97 -3.54 18.05
N GLU A 30 13.98 -3.27 17.23
CA GLU A 30 13.84 -2.42 16.05
C GLU A 30 12.99 -3.08 14.97
N ILE A 31 13.21 -4.37 14.71
CA ILE A 31 12.40 -5.16 13.78
C ILE A 31 10.95 -5.26 14.26
N GLY A 32 10.73 -5.47 15.56
CA GLY A 32 9.37 -5.49 16.13
C GLY A 32 8.63 -4.15 15.96
N LYS A 33 9.34 -3.03 16.14
CA LYS A 33 8.80 -1.69 15.90
C LYS A 33 8.46 -1.49 14.41
N SER A 34 9.39 -1.82 13.52
CA SER A 34 9.21 -1.70 12.07
C SER A 34 8.05 -2.56 11.55
N LEU A 35 7.92 -3.80 12.03
CA LEU A 35 6.79 -4.68 11.68
C LEU A 35 5.45 -4.12 12.14
N LYS A 36 5.41 -3.52 13.34
CA LYS A 36 4.20 -2.87 13.86
C LYS A 36 3.83 -1.63 13.04
N GLU A 37 4.79 -0.78 12.73
CA GLU A 37 4.60 0.41 11.89
C GLU A 37 4.15 0.03 10.48
N THR A 38 4.78 -0.98 9.88
CA THR A 38 4.39 -1.52 8.57
C THR A 38 2.97 -2.07 8.58
N LYS A 39 2.58 -2.79 9.66
CA LYS A 39 1.22 -3.30 9.81
C LYS A 39 0.20 -2.17 9.97
N THR A 40 0.53 -1.13 10.74
CA THR A 40 -0.32 0.06 10.86
C THR A 40 -0.45 0.77 9.52
N ALA A 41 0.65 1.01 8.80
CA ALA A 41 0.63 1.65 7.49
C ALA A 41 -0.10 0.81 6.43
N ALA A 42 0.06 -0.51 6.45
CA ALA A 42 -0.69 -1.42 5.59
C ALA A 42 -2.19 -1.38 5.91
N ASN A 43 -2.56 -1.39 7.20
CA ASN A 43 -3.94 -1.20 7.62
C ASN A 43 -4.48 0.18 7.23
N GLU A 44 -3.70 1.25 7.36
CA GLU A 44 -4.09 2.61 6.97
C GLU A 44 -4.24 2.75 5.46
N LEU A 45 -3.40 2.07 4.67
CA LEU A 45 -3.52 2.01 3.22
C LEU A 45 -4.72 1.16 2.78
N GLU A 46 -4.94 0.02 3.43
CA GLU A 46 -6.09 -0.87 3.20
C GLU A 46 -7.42 -0.20 3.64
N ASN A 47 -7.37 0.67 4.66
CA ASN A 47 -8.50 1.46 5.15
C ASN A 47 -8.52 2.89 4.61
N SER A 48 -7.61 3.28 3.71
CA SER A 48 -7.67 4.54 2.96
C SER A 48 -8.75 4.38 1.89
N THR A 49 -9.99 4.34 2.34
CA THR A 49 -11.14 4.28 1.47
C THR A 49 -11.32 5.62 0.78
N LEU A 50 -11.37 5.59 -0.54
CA LEU A 50 -11.82 6.72 -1.34
C LEU A 50 -13.19 7.15 -0.81
N SER A 51 -13.29 8.38 -0.28
CA SER A 51 -14.59 8.94 0.13
C SER A 51 -15.50 9.07 -1.10
N LYS A 52 -16.81 8.91 -0.92
CA LYS A 52 -17.80 9.24 -1.96
C LYS A 52 -17.63 10.64 -2.55
N GLU A 53 -17.21 11.61 -1.74
CA GLU A 53 -16.98 12.98 -2.18
C GLU A 53 -15.76 13.10 -3.10
N ASP A 54 -14.67 12.43 -2.75
CA ASP A 54 -13.46 12.38 -3.57
C ASP A 54 -13.70 11.59 -4.86
N ALA A 55 -14.43 10.48 -4.79
CA ALA A 55 -14.85 9.73 -5.96
C ALA A 55 -15.72 10.58 -6.90
N ALA A 56 -16.69 11.34 -6.35
CA ALA A 56 -17.53 12.23 -7.14
C ALA A 56 -16.72 13.33 -7.84
N ARG A 57 -15.70 13.88 -7.17
CA ARG A 57 -14.76 14.85 -7.78
C ARG A 57 -13.99 14.22 -8.93
N MET A 58 -13.41 13.03 -8.72
CA MET A 58 -12.65 12.31 -9.75
C MET A 58 -13.53 11.91 -10.95
N ILE A 59 -14.76 11.45 -10.70
CA ILE A 59 -15.73 11.12 -11.76
C ILE A 59 -16.13 12.37 -12.55
N ARG A 60 -16.33 13.51 -11.86
CA ARG A 60 -16.59 14.78 -12.54
C ARG A 60 -15.43 15.16 -13.44
N ASP A 61 -14.19 15.07 -12.96
CA ASP A 61 -13.01 15.39 -13.75
C ASP A 61 -12.88 14.48 -14.97
N LEU A 62 -13.15 13.18 -14.83
CA LEU A 62 -13.21 12.22 -15.94
C LEU A 62 -14.29 12.56 -16.98
N ARG A 63 -15.43 13.13 -16.56
CA ARG A 63 -16.51 13.53 -17.48
C ARG A 63 -16.26 14.87 -18.16
N THR A 64 -15.53 15.78 -17.53
CA THR A 64 -15.34 17.15 -18.03
C THR A 64 -14.00 17.38 -18.72
N ASN A 65 -12.97 16.59 -18.38
CA ASN A 65 -11.62 16.75 -18.90
C ASN A 65 -11.20 15.48 -19.68
N PRO A 66 -11.06 15.56 -21.01
CA PRO A 66 -10.66 14.41 -21.83
C PRO A 66 -9.25 13.88 -21.49
N TYR A 67 -8.39 14.66 -20.83
CA TYR A 67 -7.06 14.22 -20.41
C TYR A 67 -7.01 13.57 -19.03
N ALA A 68 -8.11 13.60 -18.26
CA ALA A 68 -8.12 13.02 -16.92
C ALA A 68 -7.85 11.50 -16.96
N ILE A 69 -8.29 10.81 -18.03
CA ILE A 69 -8.07 9.36 -18.19
C ILE A 69 -6.60 8.99 -18.38
N GLU A 70 -5.79 9.88 -18.97
CA GLU A 70 -4.37 9.63 -19.23
C GLU A 70 -3.56 9.44 -17.93
N PHE A 71 -3.96 10.11 -16.85
CA PHE A 71 -3.35 9.88 -15.53
C PHE A 71 -3.55 8.43 -15.08
N TYR A 72 -4.77 7.93 -15.16
CA TYR A 72 -5.10 6.57 -14.73
C TYR A 72 -4.45 5.50 -15.62
N ARG A 73 -4.40 5.73 -16.93
CA ARG A 73 -3.70 4.83 -17.89
C ARG A 73 -2.22 4.67 -17.54
N ARG A 74 -1.54 5.78 -17.22
CA ARG A 74 -0.12 5.74 -16.82
C ARG A 74 0.10 5.07 -15.48
N VAL A 75 -0.76 5.33 -14.49
CA VAL A 75 -0.61 4.76 -13.14
C VAL A 75 -0.89 3.25 -13.14
N THR A 76 -1.82 2.80 -13.98
CA THR A 76 -2.23 1.39 -14.07
C THR A 76 -1.50 0.60 -15.17
N ASP A 77 -0.66 1.28 -15.96
CA ASP A 77 -0.03 0.76 -17.18
C ASP A 77 -1.02 0.09 -18.16
N ASN A 78 -2.27 0.57 -18.17
CA ASN A 78 -3.33 0.07 -19.03
C ASN A 78 -3.84 1.20 -19.93
N TYR A 79 -3.27 1.30 -21.14
CA TYR A 79 -3.64 2.34 -22.11
C TYR A 79 -4.98 2.10 -22.80
N ASP A 80 -5.53 0.88 -22.71
CA ASP A 80 -6.85 0.54 -23.24
C ASP A 80 -7.98 0.91 -22.27
N LEU A 81 -7.64 1.32 -21.03
CA LEU A 81 -8.61 1.72 -20.01
C LEU A 81 -9.52 2.85 -20.53
N THR A 82 -10.82 2.62 -20.46
CA THR A 82 -11.84 3.61 -20.85
C THR A 82 -12.28 4.49 -19.68
N VAL A 83 -12.85 5.65 -20.00
CA VAL A 83 -13.39 6.58 -19.01
C VAL A 83 -14.51 5.91 -18.20
N GLU A 84 -15.37 5.17 -18.87
CA GLU A 84 -16.52 4.47 -18.30
C GLU A 84 -16.08 3.37 -17.33
N GLU A 85 -15.08 2.58 -17.68
CA GLU A 85 -14.51 1.56 -16.79
C GLU A 85 -13.89 2.17 -15.53
N GLN A 86 -13.16 3.28 -15.70
CA GLN A 86 -12.56 3.98 -14.56
C GLN A 86 -13.63 4.60 -13.65
N ILE A 87 -14.70 5.17 -14.20
CA ILE A 87 -15.84 5.67 -13.42
C ILE A 87 -16.50 4.53 -12.64
N ALA A 88 -16.81 3.40 -13.30
CA ALA A 88 -17.42 2.24 -12.64
C ALA A 88 -16.52 1.63 -11.55
N HIS A 89 -15.20 1.72 -11.72
CA HIS A 89 -14.25 1.35 -10.67
C HIS A 89 -14.33 2.30 -9.47
N LEU A 90 -14.28 3.62 -9.70
CA LEU A 90 -14.37 4.63 -8.64
C LEU A 90 -15.68 4.53 -7.85
N GLU A 91 -16.81 4.31 -8.52
CA GLU A 91 -18.13 4.13 -7.87
C GLU A 91 -18.17 2.89 -6.97
N ARG A 92 -17.42 1.84 -7.30
CA ARG A 92 -17.37 0.58 -6.53
C ARG A 92 -16.46 0.67 -5.31
N VAL A 93 -15.34 1.38 -5.44
CA VAL A 93 -14.33 1.49 -4.36
C VAL A 93 -14.62 2.64 -3.39
N ALA A 94 -15.49 3.58 -3.78
CA ALA A 94 -15.95 4.65 -2.92
C ALA A 94 -16.78 4.11 -1.74
N LYS A 95 -16.47 4.53 -0.51
CA LYS A 95 -17.26 4.18 0.69
C LYS A 95 -17.86 5.40 1.37
#